data_AF-A0A227J953-F1
#
_entry.id   AF-A0A227J953-F1
#
_cell.length_a   1.000
_cell.length_b   1.000
_cell.length_c   1.000
_cell.angle_alpha   90.00
_cell.angle_beta   90.00
_cell.angle_gamma   90.00
#
_symmetry.space_group_name_H-M   'P 1'
#
loop_
_entity.id
_entity.type
_entity.pdbx_description
1 polymer ?
#
loop_
_entity_poly.entity_id
_entity_poly.type
_entity_poly.pdbx_seq_one_letter_code
_entity_poly.pdbx_strand_id
1 'polypeptide(L)'
;MSLNNTPMAGTQLNVVSGNFVIAQPLGVDDGVDYCHSGRIRRIDTDAINRTLDQGSIVLLGPIASSVTGECFNLLSEEVATQLAIKLGADKLIGFCSEQGVIDDNGNAVAELLPIEAEHVIKTLSENHAS
;
A
#
# COMPACT_ATOMS: atom_id res chain seq x y z
N MET A 1 -11.60 -21.62 18.34
CA MET A 1 -11.82 -20.75 19.53
C MET A 1 -13.04 -19.90 19.26
N SER A 2 -14.01 -19.88 20.17
CA SER A 2 -15.30 -19.20 19.99
C SER A 2 -15.12 -17.68 20.15
N LEU A 3 -15.73 -16.89 19.25
CA LEU A 3 -15.65 -15.42 19.20
C LEU A 3 -16.25 -14.70 20.42
N ASN A 4 -16.90 -15.43 21.33
CA ASN A 4 -17.64 -14.85 22.46
C ASN A 4 -16.78 -14.17 23.54
N ASN A 5 -15.45 -14.31 23.49
CA ASN A 5 -14.57 -13.76 24.53
C ASN A 5 -13.44 -12.89 23.97
N THR A 6 -13.63 -12.33 22.78
CA THR A 6 -12.71 -11.33 22.22
C THR A 6 -13.25 -9.92 22.49
N PRO A 7 -12.39 -8.89 22.56
CA PRO A 7 -12.83 -7.49 22.61
C PRO A 7 -13.75 -7.08 21.43
N MET A 8 -13.76 -7.87 20.36
CA MET A 8 -14.58 -7.68 19.16
C MET A 8 -15.96 -8.34 19.26
N ALA A 9 -16.26 -9.09 20.32
CA ALA A 9 -17.56 -9.71 20.54
C ALA A 9 -18.66 -8.64 20.59
N GLY A 10 -19.60 -8.69 19.64
CA GLY A 10 -20.68 -7.70 19.52
C GLY A 10 -20.34 -6.44 18.72
N THR A 11 -19.11 -6.30 18.22
CA THR A 11 -18.77 -5.20 17.29
C THR A 11 -19.28 -5.52 15.88
N GLN A 12 -20.03 -4.59 15.29
CA GLN A 12 -20.39 -4.67 13.87
C GLN A 12 -19.25 -4.06 13.05
N LEU A 13 -18.43 -4.92 12.45
CA LEU A 13 -17.40 -4.52 11.49
C LEU A 13 -17.95 -4.60 10.06
N ASN A 14 -18.05 -3.46 9.40
CA ASN A 14 -18.37 -3.42 7.98
C ASN A 14 -17.08 -3.28 7.18
N VAL A 15 -16.87 -4.19 6.23
CA VAL A 15 -15.75 -4.15 5.29
C VAL A 15 -16.30 -3.99 3.89
N VAL A 16 -15.84 -2.97 3.18
CA VAL A 16 -16.28 -2.66 1.82
C VAL A 16 -15.08 -2.71 0.91
N SER A 17 -15.22 -3.41 -0.21
CA SER A 17 -14.25 -3.41 -1.30
C SER A 17 -14.94 -2.99 -2.59
N GLY A 18 -14.16 -2.49 -3.55
CA GLY A 18 -14.69 -1.93 -4.78
C GLY A 18 -13.61 -1.44 -5.72
N ASN A 19 -14.04 -0.98 -6.88
CA ASN A 19 -13.21 -0.42 -7.94
C ASN A 19 -12.81 1.04 -7.67
N PHE A 20 -12.27 1.31 -6.48
CA PHE A 20 -11.84 2.65 -6.08
C PHE A 20 -10.58 3.12 -6.83
N VAL A 21 -9.82 2.19 -7.39
CA VAL A 21 -8.58 2.45 -8.14
C VAL A 21 -8.79 2.08 -9.59
N ILE A 22 -8.44 3.00 -10.50
CA ILE A 22 -8.38 2.75 -11.94
C ILE A 22 -6.92 2.64 -12.34
N ALA A 23 -6.58 1.55 -13.01
CA ALA A 23 -5.24 1.29 -13.53
C ALA A 23 -5.04 1.80 -14.96
N GLN A 24 -3.79 1.89 -15.36
CA GLN A 24 -3.34 1.98 -16.75
C GLN A 24 -2.12 1.08 -16.93
N PRO A 25 -1.86 0.56 -18.14
CA PRO A 25 -0.69 -0.26 -18.40
C PRO A 25 0.59 0.48 -18.05
N LEU A 26 1.56 -0.25 -17.50
CA LEU A 26 2.93 0.24 -17.40
C LEU A 26 3.55 0.34 -18.80
N GLY A 27 3.27 -0.66 -19.65
CA GLY A 27 3.73 -0.71 -21.04
C GLY A 27 5.14 -1.29 -21.16
N VAL A 28 5.86 -0.82 -22.17
CA VAL A 28 7.27 -1.16 -22.39
C VAL A 28 8.14 -0.11 -21.73
N ASP A 29 8.99 -0.54 -20.79
CA ASP A 29 9.97 0.30 -20.11
C ASP A 29 11.36 -0.32 -20.29
N ASP A 30 12.34 0.47 -20.75
CA ASP A 30 13.69 0.03 -21.11
C ASP A 30 13.75 -1.24 -21.98
N GLY A 31 12.80 -1.38 -22.91
CA GLY A 31 12.72 -2.51 -23.84
C GLY A 31 12.08 -3.78 -23.26
N VAL A 32 11.61 -3.76 -22.01
CA VAL A 32 10.88 -4.86 -21.37
C VAL A 32 9.39 -4.57 -21.38
N ASP A 33 8.59 -5.48 -21.92
CA ASP A 33 7.12 -5.40 -21.87
C ASP A 33 6.59 -6.00 -20.57
N TYR A 34 6.00 -5.15 -19.74
CA TYR A 34 5.46 -5.54 -18.43
C TYR A 34 4.04 -6.11 -18.48
N CYS A 35 3.45 -6.26 -19.67
CA CYS A 35 2.18 -6.94 -19.91
C CYS A 35 1.05 -6.44 -18.99
N HIS A 36 0.58 -7.28 -18.07
CA HIS A 36 -0.48 -6.97 -17.11
C HIS A 36 -0.01 -6.24 -15.85
N SER A 37 1.22 -5.72 -15.81
CA SER A 37 1.61 -4.79 -14.76
C SER A 37 1.11 -3.39 -15.11
N GLY A 38 0.53 -2.72 -14.13
CA GLY A 38 -0.01 -1.39 -14.30
C GLY A 38 0.53 -0.41 -13.28
N ARG A 39 0.10 0.83 -13.47
CA ARG A 39 0.25 1.91 -12.50
C ARG A 39 -1.09 2.57 -12.26
N ILE A 40 -1.20 3.28 -11.15
CA ILE A 40 -2.42 4.01 -10.79
C ILE A 40 -2.64 5.12 -11.81
N ARG A 41 -3.82 5.14 -12.42
CA ARG A 41 -4.29 6.24 -13.28
C ARG A 41 -5.12 7.24 -12.48
N ARG A 42 -6.04 6.74 -11.67
CA ARG A 42 -6.95 7.54 -10.84
C ARG A 42 -7.38 6.77 -9.60
N ILE A 43 -7.63 7.51 -8.53
CA ILE A 43 -8.24 7.01 -7.30
C ILE A 43 -9.53 7.81 -7.06
N ASP A 44 -10.64 7.12 -6.78
CA ASP A 44 -11.91 7.73 -6.37
C ASP A 44 -11.92 7.98 -4.86
N THR A 45 -11.29 9.08 -4.46
CA THR A 45 -11.18 9.49 -3.05
C THR A 45 -12.54 9.78 -2.43
N ASP A 46 -13.50 10.28 -3.21
CA ASP A 46 -14.83 10.64 -2.71
C ASP A 46 -15.65 9.40 -2.35
N ALA A 47 -15.56 8.33 -3.15
CA ALA A 47 -16.17 7.04 -2.81
C ALA A 47 -15.52 6.40 -1.57
N ILE A 48 -14.19 6.48 -1.46
CA ILE A 48 -13.47 5.99 -0.27
C ILE A 48 -13.92 6.76 0.98
N ASN A 49 -13.88 8.09 0.96
CA ASN A 49 -14.26 8.93 2.09
C ASN A 49 -15.70 8.68 2.53
N ARG A 50 -16.65 8.63 1.58
CA ARG A 50 -18.05 8.28 1.91
C ARG A 50 -18.18 6.92 2.60
N THR A 51 -17.32 5.95 2.25
CA THR A 51 -17.32 4.63 2.86
C THR A 51 -16.72 4.66 4.27
N LEU A 52 -15.64 5.42 4.46
CA LEU A 52 -15.02 5.65 5.76
C LEU A 52 -15.95 6.42 6.71
N ASP A 53 -16.65 7.45 6.22
CA ASP A 53 -17.62 8.26 6.97
C ASP A 53 -18.80 7.43 7.52
N GLN A 54 -19.10 6.30 6.88
CA GLN A 54 -20.11 5.34 7.34
C GLN A 54 -19.58 4.39 8.44
N GLY A 55 -18.34 4.58 8.90
CA GLY A 55 -17.67 3.71 9.88
C GLY A 55 -17.25 2.36 9.30
N SER A 56 -17.13 2.25 7.98
CA SER A 56 -16.68 1.01 7.32
C SER A 56 -15.18 1.00 7.09
N ILE A 57 -14.60 -0.19 7.01
CA ILE A 57 -13.22 -0.42 6.61
C ILE A 57 -13.18 -0.59 5.09
N VAL A 58 -12.36 0.21 4.42
CA VAL A 58 -12.14 0.08 2.97
C VAL A 58 -11.01 -0.91 2.71
N LEU A 59 -11.32 -2.01 2.02
CA LEU A 59 -10.38 -3.05 1.63
C LEU A 59 -10.02 -2.92 0.15
N LEU A 60 -8.73 -2.75 -0.14
CA LEU A 60 -8.19 -2.63 -1.49
C LEU A 60 -7.19 -3.76 -1.74
N GLY A 61 -7.32 -4.40 -2.91
CA GLY A 61 -6.36 -5.37 -3.40
C GLY A 61 -5.36 -4.76 -4.38
N PRO A 62 -4.30 -5.50 -4.76
CA PRO A 62 -3.30 -5.05 -5.73
C PRO A 62 -3.78 -5.13 -7.18
N ILE A 63 -5.04 -5.52 -7.43
CA ILE A 63 -5.59 -5.63 -8.79
C ILE A 63 -6.57 -4.49 -9.03
N ALA A 64 -6.40 -3.79 -10.14
CA ALA A 64 -7.31 -2.72 -10.55
C ALA A 64 -7.62 -2.80 -12.05
N SER A 65 -8.87 -2.48 -12.39
CA SER A 65 -9.32 -2.42 -13.77
C SER A 65 -8.99 -1.07 -14.41
N SER A 66 -8.71 -1.10 -15.71
CA SER A 66 -8.55 0.08 -16.54
C SER A 66 -9.90 0.56 -17.11
N VAL A 67 -9.87 1.68 -17.81
CA VAL A 67 -11.06 2.25 -18.50
C VAL A 67 -11.58 1.36 -19.64
N THR A 68 -10.74 0.49 -20.19
CA THR A 68 -11.09 -0.50 -21.23
C THR A 68 -11.57 -1.83 -20.64
N GLY A 69 -11.55 -1.98 -19.30
CA GLY A 69 -11.97 -3.19 -18.60
C GLY A 69 -10.87 -4.23 -18.37
N GLU A 70 -9.63 -3.97 -18.83
CA GLU A 70 -8.49 -4.85 -18.58
C GLU A 70 -8.00 -4.71 -17.14
N CYS A 71 -7.62 -5.83 -16.51
CA CYS A 71 -7.08 -5.85 -15.16
C CYS A 71 -5.56 -5.78 -15.17
N PHE A 72 -5.02 -4.98 -14.26
CA PHE A 72 -3.58 -4.84 -14.05
C PHE A 72 -3.21 -5.11 -12.60
N ASN A 73 -2.04 -5.74 -12.42
CA ASN A 73 -1.37 -5.86 -11.14
C ASN A 73 -0.64 -4.57 -10.82
N LEU A 74 -0.91 -4.02 -9.65
CA LEU A 74 -0.31 -2.82 -9.11
C LEU A 74 0.59 -3.18 -7.93
N LEU A 75 1.62 -2.36 -7.71
CA LEU A 75 2.45 -2.45 -6.51
C LEU A 75 1.62 -2.00 -5.29
N SER A 76 1.46 -2.87 -4.28
CA SER A 76 0.64 -2.60 -3.10
C SER A 76 1.13 -1.38 -2.32
N GLU A 77 2.45 -1.24 -2.24
CA GLU A 77 3.16 -0.14 -1.58
C GLU A 77 2.86 1.19 -2.27
N GLU A 78 2.83 1.21 -3.60
CA GLU A 78 2.46 2.39 -4.38
C GLU A 78 0.98 2.75 -4.17
N VAL A 79 0.09 1.75 -4.17
CA VAL A 79 -1.34 1.94 -3.87
C VAL A 79 -1.52 2.55 -2.48
N ALA A 80 -0.90 1.97 -1.46
CA ALA A 80 -1.00 2.45 -0.09
C ALA A 80 -0.43 3.87 0.07
N THR A 81 0.71 4.16 -0.55
CA THR A 81 1.36 5.48 -0.51
C THR A 81 0.51 6.54 -1.19
N GLN A 82 0.04 6.28 -2.42
CA GLN A 82 -0.79 7.24 -3.16
C GLN A 82 -2.14 7.49 -2.47
N LEU A 83 -2.73 6.46 -1.87
CA LEU A 83 -3.95 6.62 -1.07
C LEU A 83 -3.71 7.47 0.17
N ALA A 84 -2.67 7.18 0.94
CA ALA A 84 -2.34 7.95 2.13
C ALA A 84 -2.14 9.44 1.81
N ILE A 85 -1.41 9.74 0.73
CA ILE A 85 -1.21 11.11 0.23
C ILE A 85 -2.55 11.75 -0.16
N LYS A 86 -3.36 11.07 -0.97
CA LYS A 86 -4.61 11.64 -1.51
C LYS A 86 -5.72 11.80 -0.48
N LEU A 87 -5.77 10.91 0.52
CA LEU A 87 -6.73 10.97 1.61
C LEU A 87 -6.25 11.91 2.73
N GLY A 88 -4.99 12.37 2.69
CA GLY A 88 -4.41 13.16 3.77
C GLY A 88 -4.30 12.37 5.07
N ALA A 89 -3.96 11.09 4.99
CA ALA A 89 -3.87 10.22 6.15
C ALA A 89 -2.72 10.66 7.07
N ASP A 90 -2.98 10.71 8.38
CA ASP A 90 -1.96 11.06 9.38
C ASP A 90 -0.84 10.00 9.48
N LYS A 91 -1.13 8.75 9.13
CA LYS A 91 -0.22 7.61 9.26
C LYS A 91 -0.39 6.60 8.13
N LEU A 92 0.75 6.09 7.65
CA LEU A 92 0.85 4.91 6.80
C LEU A 92 1.58 3.83 7.59
N ILE A 93 0.96 2.66 7.76
CA ILE A 93 1.52 1.54 8.53
C ILE A 93 1.82 0.40 7.57
N GLY A 94 3.10 0.07 7.40
CA GLY A 94 3.56 -1.08 6.65
C GLY A 94 3.75 -2.30 7.56
N PHE A 95 3.34 -3.47 7.09
CA PHE A 95 3.65 -4.75 7.73
C PHE A 95 4.74 -5.44 6.95
N CYS A 96 5.87 -5.70 7.61
CA CYS A 96 7.04 -6.34 7.02
C CYS A 96 7.31 -7.68 7.72
N SER A 97 8.06 -8.56 7.07
CA SER A 97 8.55 -9.81 7.68
C SER A 97 9.60 -9.57 8.78
N GLU A 98 10.31 -8.45 8.70
CA GLU A 98 11.34 -8.03 9.65
C GLU A 98 10.80 -6.95 10.60
N GLN A 99 11.50 -6.72 11.71
CA GLN A 99 11.15 -5.74 12.74
C GLN A 99 11.51 -4.30 12.31
N GLY A 100 11.14 -3.91 11.08
CA GLY A 100 11.48 -2.63 10.49
C GLY A 100 12.91 -2.57 9.93
N VAL A 101 13.49 -1.37 9.90
CA VAL A 101 14.87 -1.14 9.42
C VAL A 101 15.85 -1.57 10.52
N ILE A 102 16.84 -2.38 10.16
CA ILE A 102 17.87 -2.87 11.07
C ILE A 102 19.16 -2.08 10.86
N ASP A 103 19.78 -1.63 11.96
CA ASP A 103 21.07 -0.94 11.94
C ASP A 103 22.26 -1.91 11.79
N ASP A 104 23.47 -1.38 11.59
CA ASP A 104 24.70 -2.16 11.47
C ASP A 104 25.03 -3.01 12.73
N ASN A 105 24.40 -2.69 13.86
CA ASN A 105 24.56 -3.41 15.12
C ASN A 105 23.51 -4.53 15.30
N GLY A 106 22.60 -4.71 14.34
CA GLY A 106 21.55 -5.72 14.37
C GLY A 106 20.30 -5.31 15.18
N ASN A 107 20.14 -4.03 15.51
CA ASN A 107 18.99 -3.52 16.26
C ASN A 107 17.97 -2.86 15.34
N ALA A 108 16.69 -2.96 15.70
CA ALA A 108 15.62 -2.24 15.01
C ALA A 108 15.71 -0.74 15.29
N VAL A 109 15.77 0.06 14.23
CA VAL A 109 15.74 1.51 14.31
C VAL A 109 14.33 1.95 14.70
N ALA A 110 14.22 2.62 15.86
CA ALA A 110 12.93 3.02 16.42
C ALA A 110 12.30 4.21 15.70
N GLU A 111 13.11 5.15 15.22
CA GLU A 111 12.71 6.35 14.50
C GLU A 111 13.75 6.68 13.44
N LEU A 112 13.28 7.09 12.27
CA LEU A 112 14.13 7.42 11.12
C LEU A 112 13.53 8.64 10.42
N LEU A 113 14.30 9.73 10.36
CA LEU A 113 13.92 10.92 9.61
C LEU A 113 14.09 10.66 8.10
N PRO A 114 13.35 11.37 7.23
CA PRO A 114 13.46 11.17 5.77
C PRO A 114 14.89 11.28 5.23
N ILE A 115 15.67 12.24 5.73
CA ILE A 115 17.07 12.41 5.34
C ILE A 115 17.95 11.22 5.75
N GLU A 116 17.70 10.65 6.92
CA GLU A 116 18.43 9.48 7.42
C GLU A 116 18.04 8.23 6.61
N ALA A 117 16.76 8.11 6.24
CA ALA A 117 16.26 7.03 5.39
C ALA A 117 16.93 7.01 4.00
N GLU A 118 17.14 8.18 3.38
CA GLU A 118 17.87 8.28 2.11
C GLU A 118 19.31 7.74 2.22
N HIS A 119 19.99 8.06 3.33
CA HIS A 119 21.34 7.53 3.60
C HIS A 119 21.32 6.01 3.77
N VAL A 120 20.36 5.47 4.52
CA VAL A 120 20.21 4.02 4.74
C VAL A 120 19.97 3.28 3.42
N ILE A 121 19.07 3.80 2.57
CA ILE A 121 18.79 3.21 1.25
C ILE A 121 20.06 3.15 0.40
N LYS A 122 20.85 4.23 0.41
CA LYS A 122 22.11 4.28 -0.34
C LYS A 122 23.08 3.19 0.14
N THR A 123 23.33 3.08 1.44
CA THR A 123 24.22 2.06 2.02
C THR A 123 23.74 0.64 1.71
N LEU A 124 22.44 0.37 1.84
CA LEU A 124 21.87 -0.95 1.52
C LEU A 124 22.04 -1.30 0.03
N SER A 125 21.80 -0.33 -0.87
CA SER A 125 21.94 -0.55 -2.31
C SER A 125 23.38 -0.86 -2.74
N GLU A 126 24.37 -0.24 -2.08
CA GLU A 126 25.80 -0.47 -2.33
C GLU A 126 26.22 -1.87 -1.85
N ASN A 127 25.69 -2.33 -0.72
CA ASN A 127 25.98 -3.66 -0.16
C ASN A 127 25.37 -4.82 -0.97
N HIS A 128 24.22 -4.61 -1.61
CA HIS A 128 23.57 -5.62 -2.47
C HIS A 128 24.15 -5.69 -3.90
N ALA A 129 25.02 -4.76 -4.28
CA ALA A 129 25.68 -4.72 -5.59
C ALA A 129 27.04 -5.46 -5.63
N SER A 130 27.47 -6.09 -4.52
CA SER A 130 28.66 -6.93 -4.40
C SER A 130 28.30 -8.40 -4.14
#